data_AF-A0A2W2EL31-F1
#
_entry.id   AF-A0A2W2EL31-F1
#
_cell.length_a   1.000
_cell.length_b   1.000
_cell.length_c   1.000
_cell.angle_alpha   90.00
_cell.angle_beta   90.00
_cell.angle_gamma   90.00
#
_symmetry.space_group_name_H-M   'P 1'
#
loop_
_entity.id
_entity.type
_entity.pdbx_description
1 polymer ?
#
loop_
_entity_poly.entity_id
_entity_poly.type
_entity_poly.pdbx_seq_one_letter_code
_entity_poly.pdbx_strand_id
1 'polypeptide(L)'
;MSIGEEPFAARDDLASRPNFEVALRGFDKKQVDRYVEQMDGRVAAVSAERDRALKHARDLTAKLQAFQGEVAELRQRPAQMDRASFRDLGPMVDQILDLAEKQAGAIVETATQRSGKLQAEAEKTLANARERTVKTLADLEEELAGRRAEHEKTYEELRTAADAELTETRERADKLRAEGEAAHERALQEAKKIGEQCRQQVEQARSAAEALATSARTQIHQEIQAARSKSQQELAQWRTTVEEELAERRATAEEDLTEQRAAVERELAAQRSTAEQRVSSMIADAQQYSAEIRKRADEQAAEVREQSDEQAAAAEEQLHAVQLEVGQQQDALAQVREELDGARQQLDETRRDKDATDAELTGLRQQLEDTSRELAAESRRLDEVRRAVEAAERHAKETRARVQREAKRVADLAAAAVMAAAAGGGETAEYPMVAARAANIPAPRAGGEPGMAPLGRPQPGEDVAGRTDAVPVGADHAGPATDRTAAEDTDPATHDPDGTDDGRAGQPQPEATAGPPHDPVARAAAAVAAGGPGGIDWFAGPPPTGQDEADRPAAETTDTDRAPEPAPR
;
A
#
# COMPACT_ATOMS: atom_id res chain seq x y z
N MET A 1 -38.89 -35.07 -132.83
CA MET A 1 -37.94 -35.42 -131.77
C MET A 1 -37.69 -34.17 -130.95
N SER A 2 -37.91 -34.20 -129.64
CA SER A 2 -37.44 -33.14 -128.75
C SER A 2 -36.02 -33.50 -128.29
N ILE A 3 -35.10 -32.55 -128.33
CA ILE A 3 -33.76 -32.67 -127.75
C ILE A 3 -33.68 -31.56 -126.70
N GLY A 4 -33.29 -31.91 -125.48
CA GLY A 4 -33.57 -31.11 -124.29
C GLY A 4 -32.91 -29.74 -124.26
N GLU A 5 -33.68 -28.72 -123.86
CA GLU A 5 -33.17 -27.44 -123.44
C GLU A 5 -32.60 -27.54 -122.01
N GLU A 6 -31.32 -27.92 -121.89
CA GLU A 6 -30.53 -27.67 -120.67
C GLU A 6 -29.54 -26.52 -120.93
N PRO A 7 -29.94 -25.25 -120.73
CA PRO A 7 -29.07 -24.10 -120.95
C PRO A 7 -28.04 -23.98 -119.81
N PHE A 8 -26.80 -24.39 -120.10
CA PHE A 8 -25.60 -24.09 -119.31
C PHE A 8 -25.73 -24.35 -117.80
N ALA A 9 -25.61 -25.60 -117.40
CA ALA A 9 -25.22 -25.94 -116.03
C ALA A 9 -23.87 -25.26 -115.71
N ALA A 10 -23.92 -24.15 -114.97
CA ALA A 10 -22.72 -23.42 -114.59
C ALA A 10 -21.84 -24.32 -113.73
N ARG A 11 -20.59 -24.52 -114.15
CA ARG A 11 -19.55 -25.07 -113.28
C ARG A 11 -19.25 -24.02 -112.23
N ASP A 12 -19.88 -24.16 -111.07
CA ASP A 12 -19.56 -23.42 -109.85
C ASP A 12 -18.23 -23.94 -109.32
N ASP A 13 -17.15 -23.59 -110.03
CA ASP A 13 -15.77 -23.90 -109.66
C ASP A 13 -15.47 -23.16 -108.35
N LEU A 14 -15.71 -23.84 -107.22
CA LEU A 14 -15.62 -23.26 -105.87
C LEU A 14 -14.26 -22.60 -105.57
N ALA A 15 -13.20 -23.03 -106.26
CA ALA A 15 -11.86 -22.45 -106.20
C ALA A 15 -11.71 -21.08 -106.91
N SER A 16 -12.71 -20.67 -107.70
CA SER A 16 -12.73 -19.42 -108.46
C SER A 16 -13.55 -18.31 -107.80
N ARG A 17 -14.08 -18.55 -106.59
CA ARG A 17 -14.81 -17.57 -105.79
C ARG A 17 -13.83 -16.60 -105.11
N PRO A 18 -14.01 -15.27 -105.18
CA PRO A 18 -13.10 -14.33 -104.54
C PRO A 18 -13.18 -14.42 -103.02
N ASN A 19 -12.03 -14.31 -102.35
CA ASN A 19 -12.01 -14.08 -100.91
C ASN A 19 -12.06 -12.56 -100.65
N PHE A 20 -13.17 -12.10 -100.08
CA PHE A 20 -13.36 -10.70 -99.71
C PHE A 20 -12.95 -10.47 -98.25
N GLU A 21 -12.25 -9.38 -97.98
CA GLU A 21 -11.85 -9.02 -96.61
C GLU A 21 -13.07 -8.62 -95.79
N VAL A 22 -13.18 -9.15 -94.57
CA VAL A 22 -14.32 -8.92 -93.67
C VAL A 22 -14.00 -7.80 -92.71
N ALA A 23 -14.66 -6.65 -92.91
CA ALA A 23 -14.69 -5.54 -91.97
C ALA A 23 -15.74 -5.78 -90.85
N LEU A 24 -15.80 -4.86 -89.87
CA LEU A 24 -16.64 -4.97 -88.67
C LEU A 24 -18.16 -5.10 -88.92
N ARG A 25 -18.62 -4.89 -90.17
CA ARG A 25 -20.01 -5.09 -90.61
C ARG A 25 -20.09 -5.75 -92.01
N GLY A 26 -19.34 -6.83 -92.21
CA GLY A 26 -19.33 -7.60 -93.46
C GLY A 26 -18.19 -7.20 -94.40
N PHE A 27 -18.26 -7.62 -95.66
CA PHE A 27 -17.17 -7.46 -96.63
C PHE A 27 -16.82 -5.98 -96.93
N ASP A 28 -15.56 -5.69 -97.26
CA ASP A 28 -15.18 -4.36 -97.76
C ASP A 28 -15.96 -4.03 -99.04
N LYS A 29 -16.84 -3.03 -98.92
CA LYS A 29 -17.61 -2.50 -100.03
C LYS A 29 -16.72 -2.08 -101.21
N LYS A 30 -15.55 -1.48 -100.97
CA LYS A 30 -14.66 -1.06 -102.08
C LYS A 30 -14.06 -2.25 -102.84
N GLN A 31 -13.89 -3.41 -102.21
CA GLN A 31 -13.47 -4.64 -102.89
C GLN A 31 -14.65 -5.28 -103.65
N VAL A 32 -15.85 -5.30 -103.06
CA VAL A 32 -17.06 -5.83 -103.68
C VAL A 32 -17.50 -5.00 -104.90
N ASP A 33 -17.60 -3.68 -104.78
CA ASP A 33 -18.02 -2.79 -105.87
C ASP A 33 -17.13 -2.96 -107.12
N ARG A 34 -15.80 -2.99 -106.94
CA ARG A 34 -14.82 -3.23 -108.02
C ARG A 34 -14.95 -4.62 -108.65
N TYR A 35 -15.29 -5.64 -107.86
CA TYR A 35 -15.50 -7.00 -108.37
C TYR A 35 -16.79 -7.11 -109.18
N VAL A 36 -17.88 -6.45 -108.74
CA VAL A 36 -19.14 -6.38 -109.49
C VAL A 36 -18.91 -5.69 -110.83
N GLU A 37 -18.25 -4.52 -110.85
CA GLU A 37 -17.89 -3.80 -112.07
C GLU A 37 -17.05 -4.65 -113.03
N GLN A 38 -16.07 -5.40 -112.50
CA GLN A 38 -15.26 -6.34 -113.29
C GLN A 38 -16.11 -7.48 -113.88
N MET A 39 -17.08 -8.01 -113.14
CA MET A 39 -17.94 -9.11 -113.61
C MET A 39 -18.98 -8.64 -114.62
N ASP A 40 -19.59 -7.46 -114.43
CA ASP A 40 -20.47 -6.84 -115.42
C ASP A 40 -19.72 -6.58 -116.74
N GLY A 41 -18.47 -6.10 -116.67
CA GLY A 41 -17.58 -5.99 -117.83
C GLY A 41 -17.32 -7.31 -118.54
N ARG A 42 -17.12 -8.41 -117.80
CA ARG A 42 -16.97 -9.77 -118.37
C ARG A 42 -18.26 -10.29 -118.99
N VAL A 43 -19.42 -10.06 -118.37
CA VAL A 43 -20.74 -10.45 -118.90
C VAL A 43 -21.05 -9.68 -120.19
N ALA A 44 -20.72 -8.39 -120.25
CA ALA A 44 -20.84 -7.58 -121.46
C ALA A 44 -19.94 -8.09 -122.60
N ALA A 45 -18.67 -8.42 -122.31
CA ALA A 45 -17.74 -8.98 -123.29
C ALA A 45 -18.23 -10.32 -123.88
N VAL A 46 -18.60 -11.27 -123.02
CA VAL A 46 -19.12 -12.59 -123.44
C VAL A 46 -20.43 -12.46 -124.22
N SER A 47 -21.31 -11.52 -123.84
CA SER A 47 -22.53 -11.23 -124.59
C SER A 47 -22.25 -10.68 -125.99
N ALA A 48 -21.26 -9.79 -126.12
CA ALA A 48 -20.83 -9.27 -127.42
C ALA A 48 -20.20 -10.37 -128.30
N GLU A 49 -19.48 -11.33 -127.73
CA GLU A 49 -18.94 -12.49 -128.44
C GLU A 49 -20.02 -13.46 -128.91
N ARG A 50 -20.97 -13.80 -128.04
CA ARG A 50 -22.19 -14.56 -128.40
C ARG A 50 -22.91 -13.91 -129.59
N ASP A 51 -23.08 -12.59 -129.57
CA ASP A 51 -23.82 -11.87 -130.60
C ASP A 51 -23.05 -11.75 -131.93
N ARG A 52 -21.71 -11.81 -131.90
CA ARG A 52 -20.88 -12.01 -133.11
C ARG A 52 -21.05 -13.44 -133.67
N ALA A 53 -21.00 -14.46 -132.81
CA ALA A 53 -21.18 -15.86 -133.21
C ALA A 53 -22.57 -16.12 -133.83
N LEU A 54 -23.63 -15.56 -133.23
CA LEU A 54 -25.00 -15.65 -133.75
C LEU A 54 -25.19 -14.94 -135.10
N LYS A 55 -24.43 -13.88 -135.40
CA LYS A 55 -24.38 -13.28 -136.75
C LYS A 55 -23.70 -14.22 -137.73
N HIS A 56 -22.52 -14.72 -137.38
CA HIS A 56 -21.75 -15.63 -138.25
C HIS A 56 -22.53 -16.91 -138.62
N ALA A 57 -23.27 -17.49 -137.67
CA ALA A 57 -24.15 -18.65 -137.93
C ALA A 57 -25.26 -18.34 -138.95
N ARG A 58 -25.83 -17.13 -138.91
CA ARG A 58 -26.83 -16.67 -139.90
C ARG A 58 -26.20 -16.48 -141.28
N ASP A 59 -25.01 -15.89 -141.34
CA ASP A 59 -24.27 -15.68 -142.60
C ASP A 59 -23.91 -17.01 -143.28
N LEU A 60 -23.48 -18.02 -142.51
CA LEU A 60 -23.23 -19.38 -143.03
C LEU A 60 -24.51 -20.05 -143.52
N THR A 61 -25.63 -19.86 -142.81
CA THR A 61 -26.94 -20.39 -143.22
C THR A 61 -27.40 -19.81 -144.56
N ALA A 62 -27.24 -18.49 -144.76
CA ALA A 62 -27.55 -17.84 -146.04
C ALA A 62 -26.65 -18.34 -147.19
N LYS A 63 -25.36 -18.54 -146.95
CA LYS A 63 -24.42 -19.09 -147.96
C LYS A 63 -24.77 -20.52 -148.38
N LEU A 64 -25.23 -21.37 -147.45
CA LEU A 64 -25.70 -22.73 -147.76
C LEU A 64 -26.93 -22.71 -148.67
N GLN A 65 -27.86 -21.78 -148.46
CA GLN A 65 -29.03 -21.62 -149.34
C GLN A 65 -28.64 -21.17 -150.76
N ALA A 66 -27.64 -20.29 -150.90
CA ALA A 66 -27.14 -19.87 -152.21
C ALA A 66 -26.51 -21.04 -153.00
N PHE A 67 -25.59 -21.80 -152.39
CA PHE A 67 -24.96 -22.94 -153.06
C PHE A 67 -25.95 -24.04 -153.47
N GLN A 68 -27.04 -24.22 -152.72
CA GLN A 68 -28.11 -25.16 -153.10
C GLN A 68 -28.83 -24.74 -154.40
N GLY A 69 -28.88 -23.44 -154.71
CA GLY A 69 -29.38 -22.91 -155.99
C GLY A 69 -28.43 -23.19 -157.15
N GLU A 70 -27.14 -22.85 -157.00
CA GLU A 70 -26.12 -23.05 -158.06
C GLU A 70 -26.01 -24.53 -158.50
N VAL A 71 -26.08 -25.46 -157.54
CA VAL A 71 -26.07 -26.91 -157.80
C VAL A 71 -27.34 -27.40 -158.51
N ALA A 72 -28.46 -26.68 -158.41
CA ALA A 72 -29.67 -26.98 -159.18
C ALA A 72 -29.56 -26.47 -160.64
N GLU A 73 -28.94 -25.31 -160.87
CA GLU A 73 -28.73 -24.74 -162.21
C GLU A 73 -27.76 -25.58 -163.04
N LEU A 74 -26.59 -25.91 -162.48
CA LEU A 74 -25.54 -26.67 -163.18
C LEU A 74 -26.01 -28.06 -163.68
N ARG A 75 -27.06 -28.63 -163.07
CA ARG A 75 -27.63 -29.93 -163.48
C ARG A 75 -28.49 -29.88 -164.75
N GLN A 76 -28.79 -28.70 -165.30
CA GLN A 76 -29.71 -28.55 -166.44
C GLN A 76 -29.03 -28.51 -167.83
N ARG A 77 -27.70 -28.73 -167.94
CA ARG A 77 -26.97 -28.62 -169.23
C ARG A 77 -26.16 -29.87 -169.62
N PRO A 78 -26.64 -30.68 -170.58
CA PRO A 78 -25.84 -31.63 -171.35
C PRO A 78 -25.33 -31.01 -172.68
N ALA A 79 -24.28 -31.59 -173.29
CA ALA A 79 -23.69 -31.12 -174.55
C ALA A 79 -23.18 -32.29 -175.43
N GLN A 80 -23.07 -32.05 -176.75
CA GLN A 80 -22.50 -32.99 -177.75
C GLN A 80 -21.86 -32.22 -178.91
N MET A 81 -20.75 -32.73 -179.45
CA MET A 81 -20.42 -32.67 -180.89
C MET A 81 -19.26 -33.62 -181.21
N ASP A 82 -19.18 -34.04 -182.48
CA ASP A 82 -18.21 -35.04 -182.99
C ASP A 82 -17.66 -34.58 -184.36
N ARG A 83 -16.55 -35.17 -184.85
CA ARG A 83 -15.84 -34.71 -186.07
C ARG A 83 -15.73 -35.79 -187.16
N ALA A 84 -16.07 -35.39 -188.40
CA ALA A 84 -15.93 -36.22 -189.60
C ALA A 84 -14.53 -36.14 -190.23
N SER A 85 -14.19 -37.15 -191.05
CA SER A 85 -12.91 -37.27 -191.75
C SER A 85 -13.02 -36.97 -193.25
N PHE A 86 -11.93 -36.50 -193.85
CA PHE A 86 -11.77 -36.29 -195.29
C PHE A 86 -10.59 -37.14 -195.80
N ARG A 87 -10.79 -37.88 -196.89
CA ARG A 87 -9.79 -38.83 -197.43
C ARG A 87 -9.96 -39.02 -198.95
N ASP A 88 -9.89 -37.93 -199.72
CA ASP A 88 -9.80 -37.95 -201.19
C ASP A 88 -9.28 -36.60 -201.73
N LEU A 89 -8.02 -36.28 -201.45
CA LEU A 89 -7.29 -35.15 -202.05
C LEU A 89 -5.87 -35.62 -202.37
N GLY A 90 -5.47 -35.55 -203.64
CA GLY A 90 -4.26 -36.19 -204.18
C GLY A 90 -2.92 -35.48 -203.87
N PRO A 91 -1.82 -35.80 -204.58
CA PRO A 91 -0.44 -35.59 -204.12
C PRO A 91 0.02 -34.15 -203.88
N MET A 92 -0.74 -33.13 -204.31
CA MET A 92 -0.48 -31.75 -203.89
C MET A 92 -0.98 -31.48 -202.46
N VAL A 93 -2.03 -32.16 -202.02
CA VAL A 93 -2.44 -32.15 -200.60
C VAL A 93 -1.53 -33.03 -199.75
N ASP A 94 -0.96 -34.11 -200.29
CA ASP A 94 0.16 -34.78 -199.59
C ASP A 94 1.31 -33.80 -199.36
N GLN A 95 1.72 -33.01 -200.36
CA GLN A 95 2.75 -31.95 -200.17
C GLN A 95 2.31 -30.83 -199.20
N ILE A 96 1.03 -30.45 -199.18
CA ILE A 96 0.50 -29.48 -198.21
C ILE A 96 0.47 -30.07 -196.80
N LEU A 97 0.17 -31.37 -196.64
CA LEU A 97 0.25 -32.08 -195.36
C LEU A 97 1.71 -32.23 -194.91
N ASP A 98 2.63 -32.56 -195.81
CA ASP A 98 4.08 -32.63 -195.56
C ASP A 98 4.65 -31.28 -195.10
N LEU A 99 4.17 -30.17 -195.69
CA LEU A 99 4.51 -28.81 -195.28
C LEU A 99 3.80 -28.40 -193.98
N ALA A 100 2.53 -28.77 -193.80
CA ALA A 100 1.76 -28.47 -192.60
C ALA A 100 2.26 -29.28 -191.39
N GLU A 101 2.77 -30.49 -191.58
CA GLU A 101 3.41 -31.29 -190.53
C GLU A 101 4.78 -30.72 -190.17
N LYS A 102 5.58 -30.26 -191.14
CA LYS A 102 6.83 -29.53 -190.86
C LYS A 102 6.57 -28.18 -190.16
N GLN A 103 5.51 -27.47 -190.55
CA GLN A 103 5.08 -26.25 -189.88
C GLN A 103 4.50 -26.52 -188.48
N ALA A 104 3.69 -27.57 -188.31
CA ALA A 104 3.16 -27.98 -187.01
C ALA A 104 4.28 -28.46 -186.08
N GLY A 105 5.26 -29.21 -186.60
CA GLY A 105 6.50 -29.57 -185.91
C GLY A 105 7.26 -28.34 -185.43
N ALA A 106 7.49 -27.35 -186.31
CA ALA A 106 8.12 -26.08 -185.92
C ALA A 106 7.28 -25.25 -184.93
N ILE A 107 5.94 -25.30 -185.00
CA ILE A 107 5.05 -24.66 -184.04
C ILE A 107 5.11 -25.37 -182.68
N VAL A 108 5.11 -26.70 -182.65
CA VAL A 108 5.25 -27.51 -181.42
C VAL A 108 6.65 -27.34 -180.81
N GLU A 109 7.70 -27.32 -181.62
CA GLU A 109 9.07 -27.07 -181.16
C GLU A 109 9.20 -25.66 -180.59
N THR A 110 8.74 -24.62 -181.31
CA THR A 110 8.79 -23.25 -180.76
C THR A 110 7.86 -23.05 -179.57
N ALA A 111 6.72 -23.75 -179.48
CA ALA A 111 5.83 -23.72 -178.32
C ALA A 111 6.42 -24.45 -177.11
N THR A 112 7.07 -25.61 -177.29
CA THR A 112 7.75 -26.34 -176.21
C THR A 112 9.01 -25.60 -175.74
N GLN A 113 9.79 -25.02 -176.66
CA GLN A 113 10.90 -24.11 -176.30
C GLN A 113 10.41 -22.87 -175.52
N ARG A 114 9.27 -22.27 -175.90
CA ARG A 114 8.65 -21.16 -175.15
C ARG A 114 8.12 -21.60 -173.78
N SER A 115 7.47 -22.76 -173.71
CA SER A 115 6.97 -23.35 -172.47
C SER A 115 8.11 -23.64 -171.49
N GLY A 116 9.19 -24.28 -171.95
CA GLY A 116 10.38 -24.56 -171.14
C GLY A 116 11.10 -23.29 -170.66
N LYS A 117 11.12 -22.22 -171.46
CA LYS A 117 11.63 -20.90 -171.03
C LYS A 117 10.75 -20.29 -169.93
N LEU A 118 9.43 -20.25 -170.13
CA LEU A 118 8.48 -19.74 -169.13
C LEU A 118 8.49 -20.58 -167.84
N GLN A 119 8.66 -21.89 -167.94
CA GLN A 119 8.82 -22.80 -166.80
C GLN A 119 10.13 -22.50 -166.05
N ALA A 120 11.26 -22.39 -166.74
CA ALA A 120 12.53 -22.03 -166.11
C ALA A 120 12.50 -20.62 -165.49
N GLU A 121 11.78 -19.66 -166.07
CA GLU A 121 11.56 -18.33 -165.51
C GLU A 121 10.64 -18.37 -164.27
N ALA A 122 9.58 -19.19 -164.29
CA ALA A 122 8.69 -19.42 -163.14
C ALA A 122 9.42 -20.15 -161.99
N GLU A 123 10.21 -21.18 -162.29
CA GLU A 123 11.04 -21.89 -161.30
C GLU A 123 12.12 -20.98 -160.71
N LYS A 124 12.79 -20.16 -161.54
CA LYS A 124 13.77 -19.17 -161.07
C LYS A 124 13.13 -18.09 -160.20
N THR A 125 11.96 -17.58 -160.56
CA THR A 125 11.24 -16.58 -159.74
C THR A 125 10.72 -17.19 -158.43
N LEU A 126 10.23 -18.44 -158.45
CA LEU A 126 9.84 -19.19 -157.25
C LEU A 126 11.03 -19.50 -156.34
N ALA A 127 12.18 -19.87 -156.90
CA ALA A 127 13.42 -20.08 -156.16
C ALA A 127 13.91 -18.77 -155.50
N ASN A 128 13.98 -17.68 -156.27
CA ASN A 128 14.31 -16.36 -155.75
C ASN A 128 13.33 -15.88 -154.66
N ALA A 129 12.04 -16.18 -154.80
CA ALA A 129 11.03 -15.85 -153.79
C ALA A 129 11.23 -16.68 -152.51
N ARG A 130 11.48 -17.99 -152.63
CA ARG A 130 11.80 -18.87 -151.50
C ARG A 130 13.06 -18.45 -150.77
N GLU A 131 14.14 -18.16 -151.51
CA GLU A 131 15.40 -17.67 -150.95
C GLU A 131 15.20 -16.35 -150.17
N ARG A 132 14.41 -15.42 -150.72
CA ARG A 132 14.02 -14.19 -150.01
C ARG A 132 13.22 -14.49 -148.74
N THR A 133 12.22 -15.37 -148.78
CA THR A 133 11.45 -15.71 -147.57
C THR A 133 12.31 -16.37 -146.50
N VAL A 134 13.26 -17.24 -146.87
CA VAL A 134 14.19 -17.87 -145.92
C VAL A 134 15.12 -16.82 -145.31
N LYS A 135 15.65 -15.87 -146.11
CA LYS A 135 16.43 -14.74 -145.60
C LYS A 135 15.62 -13.88 -144.63
N THR A 136 14.45 -13.40 -145.03
CA THR A 136 13.62 -12.57 -144.13
C THR A 136 13.16 -13.29 -142.87
N LEU A 137 13.04 -14.63 -142.89
CA LEU A 137 12.77 -15.41 -141.68
C LEU A 137 14.01 -15.48 -140.78
N ALA A 138 15.20 -15.73 -141.34
CA ALA A 138 16.46 -15.69 -140.58
C ALA A 138 16.75 -14.28 -140.01
N ASP A 139 16.55 -13.23 -140.80
CA ASP A 139 16.70 -11.82 -140.37
C ASP A 139 15.76 -11.51 -139.19
N LEU A 140 14.50 -11.98 -139.24
CA LEU A 140 13.52 -11.83 -138.16
C LEU A 140 13.81 -12.72 -136.94
N GLU A 141 14.34 -13.93 -137.14
CA GLU A 141 14.79 -14.80 -136.05
C GLU A 141 16.01 -14.21 -135.33
N GLU A 142 16.94 -13.55 -136.05
CA GLU A 142 18.06 -12.80 -135.48
C GLU A 142 17.57 -11.54 -134.74
N GLU A 143 16.65 -10.76 -135.29
CA GLU A 143 16.01 -9.64 -134.56
C GLU A 143 15.31 -10.09 -133.26
N LEU A 144 14.60 -11.23 -133.30
CA LEU A 144 13.89 -11.76 -132.13
C LEU A 144 14.86 -12.37 -131.10
N ALA A 145 15.96 -12.98 -131.53
CA ALA A 145 17.03 -13.42 -130.65
C ALA A 145 17.75 -12.23 -130.00
N GLY A 146 18.05 -11.19 -130.78
CA GLY A 146 18.63 -9.92 -130.31
C GLY A 146 17.76 -9.27 -129.23
N ARG A 147 16.47 -9.03 -129.51
CA ARG A 147 15.53 -8.45 -128.53
C ARG A 147 15.38 -9.31 -127.28
N ARG A 148 15.40 -10.65 -127.39
CA ARG A 148 15.39 -11.55 -126.22
C ARG A 148 16.65 -11.38 -125.37
N ALA A 149 17.82 -11.40 -125.99
CA ALA A 149 19.10 -11.22 -125.28
C ALA A 149 19.25 -9.79 -124.69
N GLU A 150 18.67 -8.77 -125.31
CA GLU A 150 18.56 -7.42 -124.75
C GLU A 150 17.63 -7.40 -123.52
N HIS A 151 16.44 -7.99 -123.62
CA HIS A 151 15.52 -8.10 -122.49
C HIS A 151 16.13 -8.90 -121.33
N GLU A 152 16.73 -10.06 -121.59
CA GLU A 152 17.41 -10.89 -120.59
C GLU A 152 18.50 -10.10 -119.85
N LYS A 153 19.37 -9.37 -120.57
CA LYS A 153 20.36 -8.47 -119.95
C LYS A 153 19.70 -7.40 -119.08
N THR A 154 18.67 -6.70 -119.58
CA THR A 154 17.99 -5.67 -118.77
C THR A 154 17.31 -6.25 -117.54
N TYR A 155 16.80 -7.49 -117.59
CA TYR A 155 16.26 -8.17 -116.42
C TYR A 155 17.35 -8.62 -115.44
N GLU A 156 18.52 -9.04 -115.90
CA GLU A 156 19.68 -9.35 -115.06
C GLU A 156 20.28 -8.09 -114.41
N GLU A 157 20.35 -6.97 -115.14
CA GLU A 157 20.75 -5.66 -114.63
C GLU A 157 19.74 -5.14 -113.59
N LEU A 158 18.44 -5.16 -113.89
CA LEU A 158 17.38 -4.77 -112.95
C LEU A 158 17.38 -5.65 -111.70
N ARG A 159 17.59 -6.96 -111.87
CA ARG A 159 17.66 -7.90 -110.75
C ARG A 159 18.91 -7.68 -109.89
N THR A 160 20.08 -7.55 -110.49
CA THR A 160 21.33 -7.34 -109.73
C THR A 160 21.34 -5.98 -109.03
N ALA A 161 20.75 -4.94 -109.63
CA ALA A 161 20.50 -3.67 -108.96
C ALA A 161 19.52 -3.81 -107.77
N ALA A 162 18.40 -4.53 -107.94
CA ALA A 162 17.45 -4.77 -106.87
C ALA A 162 18.03 -5.63 -105.73
N ASP A 163 18.78 -6.68 -106.05
CA ASP A 163 19.49 -7.51 -105.07
C ASP A 163 20.57 -6.69 -104.33
N ALA A 164 21.27 -5.76 -105.01
CA ALA A 164 22.22 -4.83 -104.40
C ALA A 164 21.55 -3.84 -103.43
N GLU A 165 20.47 -3.15 -103.85
CA GLU A 165 19.67 -2.28 -102.98
C GLU A 165 19.10 -3.04 -101.77
N LEU A 166 18.67 -4.31 -101.96
CA LEU A 166 18.24 -5.17 -100.86
C LEU A 166 19.39 -5.55 -99.92
N THR A 167 20.64 -5.69 -100.39
CA THR A 167 21.80 -5.87 -99.50
C THR A 167 22.15 -4.58 -98.76
N GLU A 168 22.15 -3.42 -99.42
CA GLU A 168 22.52 -2.15 -98.78
C GLU A 168 21.46 -1.69 -97.76
N THR A 169 20.17 -1.87 -98.05
CA THR A 169 19.08 -1.60 -97.09
C THR A 169 19.11 -2.53 -95.88
N ARG A 170 19.47 -3.81 -96.05
CA ARG A 170 19.74 -4.73 -94.93
C ARG A 170 20.95 -4.28 -94.12
N GLU A 171 22.06 -3.94 -94.75
CA GLU A 171 23.23 -3.41 -94.05
C GLU A 171 22.93 -2.13 -93.27
N ARG A 172 22.15 -1.20 -93.84
CA ARG A 172 21.69 0.03 -93.16
C ARG A 172 20.82 -0.32 -91.94
N ALA A 173 19.87 -1.24 -92.08
CA ALA A 173 19.03 -1.69 -90.98
C ALA A 173 19.84 -2.38 -89.87
N ASP A 174 20.81 -3.21 -90.23
CA ASP A 174 21.65 -3.95 -89.29
C ASP A 174 22.62 -3.02 -88.54
N LYS A 175 23.18 -2.01 -89.21
CA LYS A 175 23.96 -0.93 -88.59
C LYS A 175 23.11 -0.14 -87.60
N LEU A 176 21.89 0.26 -87.98
CA LEU A 176 20.95 0.97 -87.08
C LEU A 176 20.52 0.12 -85.88
N ARG A 177 20.33 -1.20 -86.04
CA ARG A 177 20.07 -2.12 -84.92
C ARG A 177 21.26 -2.20 -83.97
N ALA A 178 22.47 -2.42 -84.49
CA ALA A 178 23.69 -2.48 -83.68
C ALA A 178 23.99 -1.14 -82.96
N GLU A 179 23.73 0.00 -83.60
CA GLU A 179 23.84 1.33 -82.99
C GLU A 179 22.79 1.53 -81.88
N GLY A 180 21.54 1.10 -82.11
CA GLY A 180 20.47 1.14 -81.11
C GLY A 180 20.72 0.24 -79.91
N GLU A 181 21.19 -0.99 -80.15
CA GLU A 181 21.60 -1.95 -79.12
C GLU A 181 22.78 -1.39 -78.30
N ALA A 182 23.82 -0.88 -78.95
CA ALA A 182 24.96 -0.25 -78.27
C ALA A 182 24.59 1.04 -77.51
N ALA A 183 23.62 1.82 -77.99
CA ALA A 183 23.09 2.98 -77.27
C ALA A 183 22.27 2.55 -76.04
N HIS A 184 21.47 1.49 -76.16
CA HIS A 184 20.72 0.92 -75.05
C HIS A 184 21.65 0.34 -73.96
N GLU A 185 22.70 -0.39 -74.33
CA GLU A 185 23.70 -0.88 -73.39
C GLU A 185 24.40 0.25 -72.64
N ARG A 186 24.78 1.34 -73.32
CA ARG A 186 25.36 2.54 -72.67
C ARG A 186 24.37 3.15 -71.68
N ALA A 187 23.11 3.35 -72.08
CA ALA A 187 22.07 3.88 -71.20
C ALA A 187 21.84 2.98 -69.97
N LEU A 188 21.89 1.65 -70.12
CA LEU A 188 21.82 0.72 -68.99
C LEU A 188 23.06 0.78 -68.09
N GLN A 189 24.26 0.97 -68.63
CA GLN A 189 25.50 1.13 -67.87
C GLN A 189 25.52 2.47 -67.10
N GLU A 190 25.07 3.55 -67.73
CA GLU A 190 24.93 4.86 -67.10
C GLU A 190 23.86 4.85 -66.00
N ALA A 191 22.69 4.25 -66.25
CA ALA A 191 21.64 4.08 -65.23
C ALA A 191 22.12 3.24 -64.03
N LYS A 192 22.89 2.17 -64.26
CA LYS A 192 23.53 1.39 -63.18
C LYS A 192 24.52 2.24 -62.39
N LYS A 193 25.42 2.95 -63.07
CA LYS A 193 26.43 3.81 -62.46
C LYS A 193 25.79 4.94 -61.63
N ILE A 194 24.74 5.58 -62.14
CA ILE A 194 23.98 6.61 -61.41
C ILE A 194 23.28 5.96 -60.19
N GLY A 195 22.64 4.81 -60.35
CA GLY A 195 22.01 4.07 -59.24
C GLY A 195 23.00 3.66 -58.14
N GLU A 196 24.22 3.26 -58.51
CA GLU A 196 25.32 2.97 -57.59
C GLU A 196 25.83 4.23 -56.89
N GLN A 197 26.02 5.34 -57.63
CA GLN A 197 26.42 6.63 -57.06
C GLN A 197 25.37 7.18 -56.09
N CYS A 198 24.08 7.14 -56.44
CA CYS A 198 22.99 7.53 -55.54
C CYS A 198 22.94 6.63 -54.29
N ARG A 199 23.13 5.31 -54.44
CA ARG A 199 23.22 4.39 -53.29
C ARG A 199 24.40 4.73 -52.37
N GLN A 200 25.57 5.02 -52.94
CA GLN A 200 26.75 5.43 -52.17
C GLN A 200 26.53 6.77 -51.46
N GLN A 201 25.91 7.75 -52.11
CA GLN A 201 25.58 9.05 -51.50
C GLN A 201 24.56 8.91 -50.37
N VAL A 202 23.53 8.08 -50.53
CA VAL A 202 22.55 7.78 -49.47
C VAL A 202 23.22 7.09 -48.28
N GLU A 203 24.10 6.12 -48.51
CA GLU A 203 24.82 5.42 -47.42
C GLU A 203 25.85 6.33 -46.71
N GLN A 204 26.50 7.23 -47.44
CA GLN A 204 27.37 8.28 -46.87
C GLN A 204 26.57 9.28 -46.04
N ALA A 205 25.44 9.77 -46.55
CA ALA A 205 24.55 10.68 -45.81
C ALA A 205 23.96 10.01 -44.56
N ARG A 206 23.60 8.72 -44.66
CA ARG A 206 23.11 7.91 -43.56
C ARG A 206 24.16 7.71 -42.48
N SER A 207 25.35 7.23 -42.84
CA SER A 207 26.44 7.00 -41.87
C SER A 207 26.93 8.30 -41.23
N ALA A 208 26.93 9.43 -41.96
CA ALA A 208 27.16 10.75 -41.39
C ALA A 208 26.05 11.17 -40.40
N ALA A 209 24.77 10.93 -40.72
CA ALA A 209 23.66 11.21 -39.81
C ALA A 209 23.69 10.33 -38.55
N GLU A 210 24.03 9.05 -38.68
CA GLU A 210 24.19 8.13 -37.54
C GLU A 210 25.40 8.52 -36.67
N ALA A 211 26.50 9.01 -37.26
CA ALA A 211 27.65 9.56 -36.54
C ALA A 211 27.32 10.89 -35.81
N LEU A 212 26.52 11.76 -36.43
CA LEU A 212 26.05 13.00 -35.79
C LEU A 212 25.05 12.70 -34.66
N ALA A 213 24.13 11.76 -34.85
CA ALA A 213 23.17 11.35 -33.83
C ALA A 213 23.84 10.67 -32.63
N THR A 214 24.86 9.82 -32.87
CA THR A 214 25.63 9.19 -31.79
C THR A 214 26.51 10.19 -31.05
N SER A 215 27.22 11.07 -31.75
CA SER A 215 28.03 12.12 -31.09
C SER A 215 27.17 13.09 -30.28
N ALA A 216 26.06 13.60 -30.82
CA ALA A 216 25.09 14.42 -30.08
C ALA A 216 24.53 13.69 -28.85
N ARG A 217 24.18 12.39 -28.96
CA ARG A 217 23.73 11.58 -27.82
C ARG A 217 24.82 11.43 -26.74
N THR A 218 26.09 11.31 -27.12
CA THR A 218 27.19 11.27 -26.14
C THR A 218 27.44 12.63 -25.48
N GLN A 219 27.32 13.74 -26.22
CA GLN A 219 27.42 15.10 -25.67
C GLN A 219 26.31 15.38 -24.66
N ILE A 220 25.05 15.15 -25.04
CA ILE A 220 23.89 15.29 -24.14
C ILE A 220 24.05 14.41 -22.90
N HIS A 221 24.59 13.18 -23.02
CA HIS A 221 24.86 12.35 -21.85
C HIS A 221 25.95 12.95 -20.95
N GLN A 222 27.06 13.45 -21.52
CA GLN A 222 28.13 14.11 -20.77
C GLN A 222 27.63 15.37 -20.05
N GLU A 223 26.83 16.20 -20.72
CA GLU A 223 26.20 17.39 -20.15
C GLU A 223 25.25 17.05 -19.00
N ILE A 224 24.40 16.03 -19.16
CA ILE A 224 23.50 15.55 -18.10
C ILE A 224 24.30 15.04 -16.89
N GLN A 225 25.38 14.29 -17.09
CA GLN A 225 26.20 13.80 -15.98
C GLN A 225 26.97 14.95 -15.30
N ALA A 226 27.47 15.94 -16.06
CA ALA A 226 28.13 17.13 -15.52
C ALA A 226 27.15 18.05 -14.75
N ALA A 227 25.91 18.19 -15.22
CA ALA A 227 24.85 18.91 -14.51
C ALA A 227 24.46 18.18 -13.21
N ARG A 228 24.37 16.84 -13.25
CA ARG A 228 24.15 16.01 -12.06
C ARG A 228 25.28 16.11 -11.04
N SER A 229 26.54 16.05 -11.46
CA SER A 229 27.67 16.17 -10.53
C SER A 229 27.76 17.57 -9.91
N LYS A 230 27.46 18.63 -10.67
CA LYS A 230 27.34 20.00 -10.13
C LYS A 230 26.21 20.10 -9.11
N SER A 231 25.00 19.65 -9.45
CA SER A 231 23.87 19.65 -8.53
C SER A 231 24.13 18.81 -7.27
N GLN A 232 24.86 17.69 -7.39
CA GLN A 232 25.31 16.90 -6.23
C GLN A 232 26.35 17.64 -5.37
N GLN A 233 27.27 18.39 -5.98
CA GLN A 233 28.24 19.24 -5.26
C GLN A 233 27.54 20.40 -4.55
N GLU A 234 26.61 21.07 -5.22
CA GLU A 234 25.76 22.13 -4.64
C GLU A 234 24.92 21.58 -3.48
N LEU A 235 24.27 20.43 -3.64
CA LEU A 235 23.51 19.78 -2.55
C LEU A 235 24.41 19.29 -1.40
N ALA A 236 25.67 18.94 -1.66
CA ALA A 236 26.63 18.63 -0.61
C ALA A 236 27.07 19.89 0.15
N GLN A 237 27.32 21.00 -0.56
CA GLN A 237 27.64 22.30 0.02
C GLN A 237 26.48 22.85 0.86
N TRP A 238 25.25 22.80 0.36
CA TRP A 238 24.05 23.16 1.13
C TRP A 238 23.89 22.29 2.38
N ARG A 239 24.22 21.00 2.32
CA ARG A 239 24.22 20.14 3.52
C ARG A 239 25.28 20.55 4.52
N THR A 240 26.54 20.74 4.10
CA THR A 240 27.60 21.17 5.03
C THR A 240 27.29 22.52 5.66
N THR A 241 26.80 23.51 4.90
CA THR A 241 26.42 24.82 5.44
C THR A 241 25.22 24.74 6.39
N VAL A 242 24.22 23.89 6.11
CA VAL A 242 23.11 23.67 7.06
C VAL A 242 23.55 22.88 8.29
N GLU A 243 24.51 21.95 8.17
CA GLU A 243 25.11 21.25 9.31
C GLU A 243 25.98 22.19 10.16
N GLU A 244 26.70 23.12 9.55
CA GLU A 244 27.46 24.20 10.19
C GLU A 244 26.53 25.19 10.92
N GLU A 245 25.51 25.74 10.26
CA GLU A 245 24.50 26.61 10.89
C GLU A 245 23.77 25.89 12.05
N LEU A 246 23.48 24.59 11.90
CA LEU A 246 22.83 23.81 12.95
C LEU A 246 23.78 23.50 14.11
N ALA A 247 25.08 23.35 13.85
CA ALA A 247 26.10 23.21 14.89
C ALA A 247 26.32 24.53 15.65
N GLU A 248 26.38 25.66 14.95
CA GLU A 248 26.47 27.00 15.54
C GLU A 248 25.26 27.29 16.42
N ARG A 249 24.02 27.12 15.91
CA ARG A 249 22.79 27.32 16.69
C ARG A 249 22.64 26.35 17.87
N ARG A 250 23.29 25.18 17.82
CA ARG A 250 23.38 24.27 18.97
C ARG A 250 24.39 24.76 19.99
N ALA A 251 25.57 25.19 19.55
CA ALA A 251 26.61 25.75 20.42
C ALA A 251 26.07 26.98 21.18
N THR A 252 25.42 27.93 20.51
CA THR A 252 24.82 29.10 21.18
C THR A 252 23.73 28.70 22.16
N ALA A 253 22.88 27.71 21.83
CA ALA A 253 21.84 27.23 22.74
C ALA A 253 22.40 26.44 23.94
N GLU A 254 23.53 25.74 23.77
CA GLU A 254 24.26 25.09 24.86
C GLU A 254 24.96 26.12 25.75
N GLU A 255 25.56 27.17 25.17
CA GLU A 255 26.11 28.33 25.88
C GLU A 255 25.03 29.04 26.70
N ASP A 256 23.90 29.43 26.08
CA ASP A 256 22.72 30.01 26.74
C ASP A 256 22.25 29.15 27.92
N LEU A 257 22.16 27.82 27.74
CA LEU A 257 21.76 26.89 28.81
C LEU A 257 22.81 26.78 29.92
N THR A 258 24.11 26.90 29.61
CA THR A 258 25.15 26.96 30.65
C THR A 258 25.16 28.29 31.39
N GLU A 259 24.91 29.42 30.73
CA GLU A 259 24.78 30.71 31.40
C GLU A 259 23.52 30.75 32.28
N GLN A 260 22.37 30.27 31.80
CA GLN A 260 21.15 30.16 32.60
C GLN A 260 21.34 29.23 33.81
N ARG A 261 22.01 28.08 33.66
CA ARG A 261 22.37 27.22 34.79
C ARG A 261 23.28 27.93 35.78
N ALA A 262 24.33 28.60 35.30
CA ALA A 262 25.24 29.36 36.16
C ALA A 262 24.55 30.56 36.84
N ALA A 263 23.55 31.18 36.21
CA ALA A 263 22.72 32.22 36.82
C ALA A 263 21.86 31.63 37.95
N VAL A 264 21.14 30.54 37.69
CA VAL A 264 20.35 29.83 38.71
C VAL A 264 21.21 29.30 39.86
N GLU A 265 22.43 28.81 39.58
CA GLU A 265 23.38 28.40 40.62
C GLU A 265 23.88 29.58 41.48
N ARG A 266 24.17 30.75 40.87
CA ARG A 266 24.52 31.98 41.60
C ARG A 266 23.35 32.48 42.43
N GLU A 267 22.13 32.48 41.90
CA GLU A 267 20.92 32.82 42.64
C GLU A 267 20.66 31.87 43.80
N LEU A 268 20.80 30.55 43.58
CA LEU A 268 20.65 29.55 44.62
C LEU A 268 21.76 29.67 45.69
N ALA A 269 22.98 30.04 45.33
CA ALA A 269 24.07 30.34 46.27
C ALA A 269 23.80 31.64 47.07
N ALA A 270 23.21 32.67 46.45
CA ALA A 270 22.76 33.88 47.12
C ALA A 270 21.58 33.61 48.07
N GLN A 271 20.63 32.78 47.67
CA GLN A 271 19.52 32.33 48.53
C GLN A 271 20.01 31.46 49.69
N ARG A 272 20.97 30.56 49.45
CA ARG A 272 21.62 29.76 50.51
C ARG A 272 22.38 30.64 51.50
N SER A 273 23.28 31.51 51.02
CA SER A 273 24.06 32.39 51.92
C SER A 273 23.17 33.38 52.69
N THR A 274 22.08 33.90 52.11
CA THR A 274 21.12 34.73 52.86
C THR A 274 20.24 33.92 53.82
N ALA A 275 19.93 32.65 53.52
CA ALA A 275 19.28 31.74 54.47
C ALA A 275 20.22 31.34 55.62
N GLU A 276 21.48 31.02 55.33
CA GLU A 276 22.55 30.76 56.30
C GLU A 276 22.78 31.97 57.21
N GLN A 277 22.80 33.18 56.65
CA GLN A 277 22.85 34.43 57.43
C GLN A 277 21.66 34.55 58.38
N ARG A 278 20.42 34.35 57.90
CA ARG A 278 19.20 34.38 58.74
C ARG A 278 19.18 33.28 59.81
N VAL A 279 19.68 32.08 59.50
CA VAL A 279 19.83 31.00 60.48
C VAL A 279 20.92 31.36 61.50
N SER A 280 22.03 31.96 61.07
CA SER A 280 23.10 32.40 61.98
C SER A 280 22.66 33.54 62.90
N SER A 281 21.86 34.50 62.41
CA SER A 281 21.27 35.54 63.25
C SER A 281 20.24 34.95 64.20
N MET A 282 19.32 34.11 63.74
CA MET A 282 18.34 33.44 64.60
C MET A 282 19.01 32.54 65.65
N ILE A 283 20.16 31.92 65.35
CA ILE A 283 20.97 31.19 66.33
C ILE A 283 21.64 32.16 67.32
N ALA A 284 22.16 33.30 66.87
CA ALA A 284 22.73 34.32 67.76
C ALA A 284 21.66 34.95 68.68
N ASP A 285 20.48 35.24 68.15
CA ASP A 285 19.31 35.76 68.88
C ASP A 285 18.81 34.72 69.89
N ALA A 286 18.72 33.44 69.49
CA ALA A 286 18.38 32.34 70.40
C ALA A 286 19.46 32.09 71.46
N GLN A 287 20.74 32.27 71.14
CA GLN A 287 21.84 32.21 72.10
C GLN A 287 21.75 33.36 73.11
N GLN A 288 21.54 34.60 72.65
CA GLN A 288 21.31 35.77 73.51
C GLN A 288 20.09 35.56 74.42
N TYR A 289 18.96 35.12 73.87
CA TYR A 289 17.76 34.81 74.64
C TYR A 289 17.98 33.67 75.64
N SER A 290 18.74 32.63 75.28
CA SER A 290 19.12 31.57 76.21
C SER A 290 20.09 32.05 77.31
N ALA A 291 20.95 33.03 77.01
CA ALA A 291 21.83 33.67 77.98
C ALA A 291 21.07 34.62 78.91
N GLU A 292 20.05 35.33 78.41
CA GLU A 292 19.11 36.07 79.25
C GLU A 292 18.30 35.13 80.16
N ILE A 293 17.81 34.00 79.65
CA ILE A 293 17.08 33.01 80.46
C ILE A 293 18.01 32.42 81.52
N ARG A 294 19.25 32.06 81.17
CA ARG A 294 20.24 31.62 82.16
C ARG A 294 20.51 32.70 83.20
N LYS A 295 20.76 33.95 82.77
CA LYS A 295 20.97 35.08 83.69
C LYS A 295 19.79 35.28 84.65
N ARG A 296 18.54 35.26 84.14
CA ARG A 296 17.32 35.34 84.97
C ARG A 296 17.18 34.12 85.90
N ALA A 297 17.56 32.92 85.45
CA ALA A 297 17.52 31.71 86.27
C ALA A 297 18.64 31.66 87.32
N ASP A 298 19.82 32.21 87.02
CA ASP A 298 20.94 32.36 87.95
C ASP A 298 20.64 33.47 88.99
N GLU A 299 19.97 34.54 88.57
CA GLU A 299 19.41 35.58 89.46
C GLU A 299 18.35 34.98 90.39
N GLN A 300 17.35 34.26 89.86
CA GLN A 300 16.34 33.56 90.66
C GLN A 300 16.95 32.45 91.55
N ALA A 301 18.00 31.77 91.11
CA ALA A 301 18.73 30.79 91.92
C ALA A 301 19.65 31.43 92.96
N ALA A 302 19.94 32.74 92.86
CA ALA A 302 20.55 33.50 93.94
C ALA A 302 19.48 33.94 94.95
N GLU A 303 18.35 34.50 94.49
CA GLU A 303 17.20 34.89 95.33
C GLU A 303 16.67 33.70 96.16
N VAL A 304 16.53 32.52 95.54
CA VAL A 304 16.09 31.30 96.23
C VAL A 304 17.13 30.76 97.21
N ARG A 305 18.44 30.95 96.95
CA ARG A 305 19.48 30.59 97.92
C ARG A 305 19.46 31.50 99.13
N GLU A 306 19.42 32.81 98.92
CA GLU A 306 19.31 33.84 99.97
C GLU A 306 18.10 33.56 100.88
N GLN A 307 16.93 33.32 100.29
CA GLN A 307 15.72 32.93 101.03
C GLN A 307 15.84 31.58 101.74
N SER A 308 16.63 30.62 101.21
CA SER A 308 16.85 29.33 101.86
C SER A 308 17.87 29.40 103.02
N ASP A 309 18.86 30.28 102.92
CA ASP A 309 19.85 30.53 103.97
C ASP A 309 19.21 31.30 105.15
N GLU A 310 18.31 32.27 104.86
CA GLU A 310 17.45 32.90 105.88
C GLU A 310 16.54 31.88 106.58
N GLN A 311 15.93 30.95 105.83
CA GLN A 311 15.09 29.88 106.40
C GLN A 311 15.90 28.86 107.21
N ALA A 312 17.15 28.59 106.84
CA ALA A 312 18.05 27.73 107.61
C ALA A 312 18.39 28.38 108.96
N ALA A 313 18.73 29.67 108.99
CA ALA A 313 18.98 30.40 110.24
C ALA A 313 17.75 30.39 111.17
N ALA A 314 16.55 30.62 110.62
CA ALA A 314 15.30 30.55 111.39
C ALA A 314 15.00 29.13 111.93
N ALA A 315 15.44 28.07 111.24
CA ALA A 315 15.30 26.70 111.71
C ALA A 315 16.28 26.35 112.85
N GLU A 316 17.49 26.91 112.85
CA GLU A 316 18.45 26.74 113.94
C GLU A 316 17.98 27.42 115.24
N GLU A 317 17.39 28.62 115.16
CA GLU A 317 16.76 29.28 116.31
C GLU A 317 15.60 28.45 116.90
N GLN A 318 14.76 27.87 116.04
CA GLN A 318 13.65 27.01 116.46
C GLN A 318 14.13 25.70 117.11
N LEU A 319 15.21 25.10 116.61
CA LEU A 319 15.82 23.92 117.22
C LEU A 319 16.37 24.21 118.62
N HIS A 320 16.97 25.39 118.85
CA HIS A 320 17.45 25.78 120.17
C HIS A 320 16.30 26.01 121.17
N ALA A 321 15.14 26.51 120.72
CA ALA A 321 13.95 26.66 121.56
C ALA A 321 13.40 25.29 122.01
N VAL A 322 13.22 24.35 121.06
CA VAL A 322 12.69 23.00 121.34
C VAL A 322 13.60 22.21 122.29
N GLN A 323 14.93 22.37 122.19
CA GLN A 323 15.87 21.72 123.12
C GLN A 323 15.67 22.17 124.58
N LEU A 324 15.26 23.41 124.83
CA LEU A 324 14.97 23.89 126.19
C LEU A 324 13.69 23.25 126.75
N GLU A 325 12.63 23.16 125.95
CA GLU A 325 11.35 22.55 126.37
C GLU A 325 11.50 21.04 126.62
N VAL A 326 12.28 20.34 125.79
CA VAL A 326 12.55 18.90 125.96
C VAL A 326 13.25 18.59 127.28
N GLY A 327 14.12 19.49 127.78
CA GLY A 327 14.72 19.36 129.12
C GLY A 327 13.66 19.45 130.23
N GLN A 328 12.81 20.47 130.19
CA GLN A 328 11.76 20.69 131.20
C GLN A 328 10.72 19.57 131.24
N GLN A 329 10.39 18.98 130.09
CA GLN A 329 9.51 17.81 129.98
C GLN A 329 10.11 16.54 130.62
N GLN A 330 11.44 16.40 130.63
CA GLN A 330 12.11 15.20 131.18
C GLN A 330 12.09 15.19 132.73
N ASP A 331 12.32 16.34 133.37
CA ASP A 331 12.27 16.45 134.84
C ASP A 331 10.85 16.18 135.39
N ALA A 332 9.82 16.70 134.71
CA ALA A 332 8.42 16.41 135.06
C ALA A 332 8.07 14.92 134.93
N LEU A 333 8.59 14.24 133.90
CA LEU A 333 8.40 12.79 133.71
C LEU A 333 9.18 11.92 134.71
N ALA A 334 10.19 12.47 135.41
CA ALA A 334 10.85 11.76 136.51
C ALA A 334 9.95 11.75 137.77
N GLN A 335 9.43 12.92 138.17
CA GLN A 335 8.60 13.07 139.38
C GLN A 335 7.33 12.21 139.32
N VAL A 336 6.61 12.24 138.18
CA VAL A 336 5.38 11.45 137.98
C VAL A 336 5.64 9.93 138.01
N ARG A 337 6.87 9.46 137.73
CA ARG A 337 7.21 8.03 137.84
C ARG A 337 7.47 7.59 139.27
N GLU A 338 8.13 8.44 140.07
CA GLU A 338 8.41 8.15 141.49
C GLU A 338 7.11 8.05 142.31
N GLU A 339 6.16 8.97 142.09
CA GLU A 339 4.82 8.91 142.70
C GLU A 339 4.04 7.65 142.27
N LEU A 340 4.12 7.27 140.99
CA LEU A 340 3.40 6.12 140.43
C LEU A 340 3.88 4.78 141.01
N ASP A 341 5.19 4.61 141.18
CA ASP A 341 5.75 3.37 141.74
C ASP A 341 5.59 3.30 143.26
N GLY A 342 5.58 4.43 143.97
CA GLY A 342 5.16 4.49 145.38
C GLY A 342 3.70 4.05 145.58
N ALA A 343 2.78 4.55 144.74
CA ALA A 343 1.37 4.17 144.78
C ALA A 343 1.13 2.68 144.43
N ARG A 344 1.96 2.09 143.57
CA ARG A 344 1.89 0.67 143.20
C ARG A 344 2.28 -0.27 144.34
N GLN A 345 3.34 0.05 145.09
CA GLN A 345 3.81 -0.81 146.19
C GLN A 345 2.72 -0.97 147.27
N GLN A 346 2.08 0.13 147.67
CA GLN A 346 0.98 0.13 148.65
C GLN A 346 -0.24 -0.70 148.19
N LEU A 347 -0.49 -0.75 146.88
CA LEU A 347 -1.64 -1.47 146.29
C LEU A 347 -1.41 -2.98 146.21
N ASP A 348 -0.16 -3.44 146.09
CA ASP A 348 0.17 -4.88 146.15
C ASP A 348 0.41 -5.38 147.58
N GLU A 349 0.76 -4.50 148.52
CA GLU A 349 0.83 -4.82 149.95
C GLU A 349 -0.56 -5.05 150.54
N THR A 350 -1.49 -4.11 150.34
CA THR A 350 -2.90 -4.22 150.76
C THR A 350 -3.68 -5.37 150.10
N ARG A 351 -3.21 -5.90 148.96
CA ARG A 351 -3.74 -7.13 148.36
C ARG A 351 -3.29 -8.40 149.10
N ARG A 352 -2.02 -8.49 149.49
CA ARG A 352 -1.48 -9.66 150.20
C ARG A 352 -2.12 -9.84 151.58
N ASP A 353 -2.34 -8.74 152.30
CA ASP A 353 -3.04 -8.77 153.60
C ASP A 353 -4.50 -9.23 153.45
N LYS A 354 -5.15 -8.89 152.33
CA LYS A 354 -6.50 -9.38 152.04
C LYS A 354 -6.51 -10.88 151.71
N ASP A 355 -5.65 -11.34 150.82
CA ASP A 355 -5.59 -12.75 150.43
C ASP A 355 -5.21 -13.66 151.62
N ALA A 356 -4.42 -13.15 152.58
CA ALA A 356 -4.15 -13.80 153.85
C ALA A 356 -5.38 -13.86 154.77
N THR A 357 -6.12 -12.77 154.94
CA THR A 357 -7.30 -12.72 155.84
C THR A 357 -8.51 -13.49 155.29
N ASP A 358 -8.70 -13.57 153.97
CA ASP A 358 -9.71 -14.46 153.36
C ASP A 358 -9.34 -15.96 153.54
N ALA A 359 -8.05 -16.29 153.65
CA ALA A 359 -7.59 -17.64 154.01
C ALA A 359 -7.88 -17.98 155.50
N GLU A 360 -7.61 -17.08 156.44
CA GLU A 360 -7.98 -17.29 157.85
C GLU A 360 -9.51 -17.42 158.03
N LEU A 361 -10.29 -16.65 157.26
CA LEU A 361 -11.77 -16.72 157.24
C LEU A 361 -12.34 -18.04 156.72
N THR A 362 -11.58 -18.83 155.95
CA THR A 362 -12.01 -20.18 155.52
C THR A 362 -11.66 -21.24 156.57
N GLY A 363 -10.44 -21.22 157.12
CA GLY A 363 -10.03 -22.14 158.18
C GLY A 363 -10.89 -22.06 159.45
N LEU A 364 -11.15 -20.83 159.94
CA LEU A 364 -11.97 -20.62 161.15
C LEU A 364 -13.42 -21.10 160.99
N ARG A 365 -13.98 -21.07 159.78
CA ARG A 365 -15.32 -21.62 159.49
C ARG A 365 -15.32 -23.15 159.56
N GLN A 366 -14.31 -23.78 158.95
CA GLN A 366 -14.15 -25.23 158.92
C GLN A 366 -14.04 -25.80 160.35
N GLN A 367 -13.19 -25.19 161.19
CA GLN A 367 -12.95 -25.64 162.57
C GLN A 367 -14.19 -25.53 163.46
N LEU A 368 -15.00 -24.47 163.31
CA LEU A 368 -16.13 -24.23 164.20
C LEU A 368 -17.37 -25.06 163.84
N GLU A 369 -17.54 -25.48 162.58
CA GLU A 369 -18.52 -26.54 162.25
C GLU A 369 -18.27 -27.82 163.06
N ASP A 370 -17.01 -28.24 163.22
CA ASP A 370 -16.68 -29.42 164.03
C ASP A 370 -16.94 -29.19 165.53
N THR A 371 -16.65 -28.00 166.06
CA THR A 371 -17.06 -27.69 167.46
C THR A 371 -18.58 -27.71 167.64
N SER A 372 -19.37 -27.39 166.61
CA SER A 372 -20.84 -27.47 166.67
C SER A 372 -21.31 -28.92 166.74
N ARG A 373 -20.63 -29.84 166.05
CA ARG A 373 -20.88 -31.29 166.10
C ARG A 373 -20.53 -31.87 167.48
N GLU A 374 -19.44 -31.40 168.09
CA GLU A 374 -19.04 -31.79 169.45
C GLU A 374 -19.99 -31.22 170.53
N LEU A 375 -20.38 -29.94 170.45
CA LEU A 375 -21.31 -29.34 171.41
C LEU A 375 -22.74 -29.91 171.29
N ALA A 376 -23.13 -30.38 170.09
CA ALA A 376 -24.36 -31.15 169.89
C ALA A 376 -24.32 -32.57 170.51
N ALA A 377 -23.14 -33.06 170.92
CA ALA A 377 -22.97 -34.26 171.73
C ALA A 377 -22.88 -33.93 173.23
N GLU A 378 -22.15 -32.87 173.62
CA GLU A 378 -22.05 -32.44 175.03
C GLU A 378 -23.37 -31.88 175.58
N SER A 379 -24.21 -31.23 174.77
CA SER A 379 -25.57 -30.85 175.19
C SER A 379 -26.42 -32.06 175.60
N ARG A 380 -26.27 -33.20 174.91
CA ARG A 380 -26.96 -34.45 175.25
C ARG A 380 -26.43 -35.05 176.56
N ARG A 381 -25.11 -35.01 176.77
CA ARG A 381 -24.48 -35.37 178.06
C ARG A 381 -24.91 -34.45 179.20
N LEU A 382 -25.04 -33.14 178.95
CA LEU A 382 -25.43 -32.18 179.98
C LEU A 382 -26.91 -32.23 180.35
N ASP A 383 -27.80 -32.66 179.45
CA ASP A 383 -29.20 -32.99 179.80
C ASP A 383 -29.33 -34.34 180.54
N GLU A 384 -28.34 -35.23 180.47
CA GLU A 384 -28.20 -36.36 181.39
C GLU A 384 -27.67 -35.89 182.75
N VAL A 385 -26.68 -34.99 182.78
CA VAL A 385 -26.14 -34.40 184.02
C VAL A 385 -27.16 -33.53 184.75
N ARG A 386 -28.04 -32.79 184.06
CA ARG A 386 -29.17 -32.06 184.69
C ARG A 386 -30.03 -32.99 185.54
N ARG A 387 -30.40 -34.16 185.00
CA ARG A 387 -31.19 -35.19 185.70
C ARG A 387 -30.44 -35.81 186.89
N ALA A 388 -29.10 -35.75 186.91
CA ALA A 388 -28.29 -36.13 188.07
C ALA A 388 -28.10 -34.99 189.10
N VAL A 389 -27.99 -33.74 188.67
CA VAL A 389 -27.87 -32.57 189.58
C VAL A 389 -29.20 -32.23 190.25
N GLU A 390 -30.33 -32.49 189.59
CA GLU A 390 -31.66 -32.49 190.22
C GLU A 390 -31.78 -33.55 191.34
N ALA A 391 -30.94 -34.59 191.35
CA ALA A 391 -30.80 -35.50 192.51
C ALA A 391 -29.84 -34.95 193.58
N ALA A 392 -28.83 -34.14 193.21
CA ALA A 392 -27.90 -33.48 194.14
C ALA A 392 -28.50 -32.23 194.85
N GLU A 393 -29.56 -31.65 194.28
CA GLU A 393 -30.40 -30.54 194.79
C GLU A 393 -30.71 -30.63 196.30
N ARG A 394 -30.76 -31.86 196.84
CA ARG A 394 -31.33 -32.21 198.14
C ARG A 394 -30.30 -32.34 199.27
N HIS A 395 -29.00 -32.43 198.98
CA HIS A 395 -27.95 -32.55 200.01
C HIS A 395 -27.21 -31.23 200.35
N ALA A 396 -27.16 -30.24 199.47
CA ALA A 396 -26.38 -29.02 199.74
C ALA A 396 -27.06 -28.06 200.74
N LYS A 397 -28.40 -27.97 200.70
CA LYS A 397 -29.25 -27.24 201.67
C LYS A 397 -29.09 -27.73 203.12
N GLU A 398 -28.49 -28.90 203.31
CA GLU A 398 -28.44 -29.66 204.55
C GLU A 398 -27.21 -29.35 205.43
N THR A 399 -26.20 -28.62 204.92
CA THR A 399 -24.85 -28.66 205.52
C THR A 399 -24.44 -27.48 206.41
N ARG A 400 -24.19 -26.26 205.88
CA ARG A 400 -23.46 -25.19 206.62
C ARG A 400 -23.92 -23.76 206.26
N ALA A 401 -24.73 -23.05 207.04
CA ALA A 401 -25.28 -23.29 208.38
C ALA A 401 -24.26 -23.46 209.54
N ARG A 402 -22.95 -23.18 209.33
CA ARG A 402 -21.90 -23.56 210.31
C ARG A 402 -20.75 -22.56 210.54
N VAL A 403 -20.62 -21.47 209.77
CA VAL A 403 -19.57 -20.43 209.96
C VAL A 403 -20.20 -19.02 210.13
N GLN A 404 -21.41 -18.99 210.69
CA GLN A 404 -22.27 -17.82 210.89
C GLN A 404 -21.82 -16.91 212.07
N ARG A 405 -20.51 -16.81 212.36
CA ARG A 405 -20.05 -16.52 213.75
C ARG A 405 -18.88 -15.53 213.92
N GLU A 406 -18.15 -15.16 212.87
CA GLU A 406 -16.92 -14.36 212.96
C GLU A 406 -16.88 -13.35 211.79
N ALA A 407 -16.41 -12.11 211.93
CA ALA A 407 -16.34 -11.17 213.07
C ALA A 407 -16.25 -9.77 212.43
N LYS A 408 -16.97 -8.69 212.80
CA LYS A 408 -17.25 -8.07 214.12
C LYS A 408 -15.95 -7.60 214.79
N ARG A 409 -15.83 -6.27 215.04
CA ARG A 409 -14.55 -5.51 215.15
C ARG A 409 -13.85 -5.47 213.76
N VAL A 410 -13.02 -4.51 213.36
CA VAL A 410 -12.51 -3.23 213.90
C VAL A 410 -12.65 -2.23 212.73
N ALA A 411 -13.41 -1.13 212.72
CA ALA A 411 -13.78 -0.12 213.72
C ALA A 411 -12.70 0.94 214.02
N ASP A 412 -13.11 2.20 214.04
CA ASP A 412 -12.55 3.29 214.86
C ASP A 412 -11.03 3.55 214.83
N LEU A 413 -10.56 4.33 213.85
CA LEU A 413 -9.55 5.40 214.03
C LEU A 413 -9.63 6.38 212.84
N ALA A 414 -10.22 7.57 213.02
CA ALA A 414 -9.56 8.83 213.40
C ALA A 414 -8.81 9.47 212.20
N ALA A 415 -9.39 10.36 211.39
CA ALA A 415 -10.15 11.59 211.68
C ALA A 415 -9.31 12.80 212.17
N ALA A 416 -7.98 12.73 212.05
CA ALA A 416 -7.06 13.88 212.11
C ALA A 416 -5.90 13.63 211.11
N ALA A 417 -5.22 14.62 210.52
CA ALA A 417 -5.35 16.07 210.60
C ALA A 417 -5.29 16.65 209.15
N VAL A 418 -5.90 17.78 208.75
CA VAL A 418 -6.14 19.08 209.40
C VAL A 418 -4.86 19.94 209.49
N MET A 419 -4.85 21.06 208.75
CA MET A 419 -4.04 22.28 209.00
C MET A 419 -2.51 22.24 208.81
N ALA A 420 -2.01 21.81 207.64
CA ALA A 420 -0.66 22.15 207.14
C ALA A 420 -0.73 22.32 205.61
N ALA A 421 -0.35 23.42 204.95
CA ALA A 421 0.37 24.64 205.35
C ALA A 421 1.83 24.43 205.79
N ALA A 422 2.74 25.00 204.98
CA ALA A 422 4.20 25.03 205.13
C ALA A 422 4.96 23.69 205.01
N ALA A 423 6.23 23.81 204.58
CA ALA A 423 7.29 22.78 204.53
C ALA A 423 7.02 21.51 203.69
N GLY A 424 8.08 20.77 203.37
CA GLY A 424 8.02 19.49 202.67
C GLY A 424 9.10 18.50 203.13
N GLY A 425 8.98 17.24 202.72
CA GLY A 425 9.93 16.14 202.97
C GLY A 425 9.63 15.29 204.22
N GLY A 426 9.96 13.98 204.20
CA GLY A 426 10.03 13.14 205.41
C GLY A 426 9.53 11.67 205.35
N GLU A 427 10.30 10.78 204.73
CA GLU A 427 10.71 9.41 205.15
C GLU A 427 9.78 8.28 205.72
N THR A 428 9.98 7.08 205.12
CA THR A 428 9.99 5.69 205.68
C THR A 428 8.71 4.89 206.04
N ALA A 429 8.51 3.75 205.33
CA ALA A 429 7.59 2.63 205.61
C ALA A 429 8.06 1.33 204.89
N GLU A 430 7.51 0.14 205.19
CA GLU A 430 8.10 -1.17 204.80
C GLU A 430 7.14 -2.32 204.36
N TYR A 431 7.72 -3.27 203.62
CA TYR A 431 7.49 -4.74 203.57
C TYR A 431 6.30 -5.45 202.85
N PRO A 432 5.20 -5.88 203.50
CA PRO A 432 4.83 -7.31 203.48
C PRO A 432 3.56 -7.72 202.67
N MET A 433 3.32 -8.98 202.27
CA MET A 433 4.16 -10.17 201.92
C MET A 433 3.25 -11.31 201.35
N VAL A 434 3.82 -12.50 201.04
CA VAL A 434 3.18 -13.82 200.75
C VAL A 434 2.57 -14.04 199.33
N ALA A 435 2.82 -15.23 198.76
CA ALA A 435 2.23 -15.80 197.52
C ALA A 435 2.40 -17.35 197.49
N ALA A 436 1.82 -18.17 196.61
CA ALA A 436 0.81 -17.94 195.57
C ALA A 436 -0.49 -18.76 195.82
N ARG A 437 -0.84 -19.93 195.26
CA ARG A 437 -0.28 -20.89 194.25
C ARG A 437 -1.39 -21.93 193.90
N ALA A 438 -1.38 -22.79 192.87
CA ALA A 438 -0.88 -22.83 191.48
C ALA A 438 -1.30 -24.22 190.88
N ALA A 439 -1.41 -24.48 189.57
CA ALA A 439 -1.33 -23.58 188.42
C ALA A 439 -2.71 -23.26 187.77
N ASN A 440 -3.45 -24.10 187.02
CA ASN A 440 -3.27 -25.50 186.57
C ASN A 440 -4.24 -25.82 185.40
N ILE A 441 -4.10 -26.88 184.58
CA ILE A 441 -3.14 -27.14 183.47
C ILE A 441 -3.71 -28.30 182.59
N PRO A 442 -3.48 -28.44 181.27
CA PRO A 442 -3.14 -27.47 180.20
C PRO A 442 -4.36 -27.24 179.26
N ALA A 443 -4.17 -26.95 177.96
CA ALA A 443 -5.22 -26.88 176.93
C ALA A 443 -4.72 -27.32 175.51
N PRO A 444 -5.58 -27.84 174.61
CA PRO A 444 -5.25 -28.21 173.21
C PRO A 444 -6.02 -27.41 172.11
N ARG A 445 -5.81 -27.77 170.82
CA ARG A 445 -6.43 -27.26 169.55
C ARG A 445 -6.01 -25.84 169.11
N ALA A 446 -5.83 -25.49 167.82
CA ALA A 446 -5.67 -26.20 166.53
C ALA A 446 -6.82 -27.06 165.94
N GLY A 447 -7.06 -27.10 164.62
CA GLY A 447 -6.41 -26.41 163.49
C GLY A 447 -6.86 -26.99 162.13
N GLY A 448 -6.57 -26.32 161.01
CA GLY A 448 -6.90 -26.71 159.62
C GLY A 448 -7.49 -25.56 158.79
N GLU A 449 -6.91 -25.24 157.61
CA GLU A 449 -7.10 -23.95 156.91
C GLU A 449 -7.63 -24.01 155.42
N PRO A 450 -7.00 -23.52 154.32
CA PRO A 450 -7.72 -22.63 153.36
C PRO A 450 -7.58 -22.89 151.82
N GLY A 451 -8.15 -22.01 150.97
CA GLY A 451 -7.92 -21.98 149.50
C GLY A 451 -8.66 -20.87 148.69
N MET A 452 -8.20 -20.53 147.47
CA MET A 452 -8.76 -19.46 146.58
C MET A 452 -8.45 -19.67 145.05
N ALA A 453 -9.05 -18.89 144.11
CA ALA A 453 -8.80 -18.98 142.64
C ALA A 453 -9.17 -17.68 141.82
N PRO A 454 -8.51 -17.32 140.69
CA PRO A 454 -8.70 -16.00 140.01
C PRO A 454 -8.82 -15.90 138.44
N LEU A 455 -9.38 -14.76 137.97
CA LEU A 455 -9.17 -14.03 136.67
C LEU A 455 -9.65 -14.59 135.28
N GLY A 456 -9.45 -13.82 134.19
CA GLY A 456 -10.02 -14.00 132.81
C GLY A 456 -9.38 -13.13 131.69
N ARG A 457 -10.01 -12.97 130.49
CA ARG A 457 -9.42 -12.29 129.28
C ARG A 457 -10.40 -11.50 128.33
N PRO A 458 -9.93 -10.43 127.63
CA PRO A 458 -10.61 -9.71 126.51
C PRO A 458 -9.84 -9.71 125.15
N GLN A 459 -10.37 -9.10 124.03
CA GLN A 459 -9.54 -8.79 122.82
C GLN A 459 -9.89 -7.60 121.85
N PRO A 460 -10.81 -7.68 120.84
CA PRO A 460 -10.67 -6.97 119.52
C PRO A 460 -11.83 -5.99 119.14
N GLY A 461 -11.87 -5.26 117.99
CA GLY A 461 -10.90 -5.00 116.89
C GLY A 461 -11.40 -5.33 115.45
N GLU A 462 -11.51 -4.35 114.52
CA GLU A 462 -11.98 -4.53 113.10
C GLU A 462 -11.34 -3.56 112.03
N ASP A 463 -11.26 -4.00 110.74
CA ASP A 463 -10.64 -3.37 109.51
C ASP A 463 -11.48 -3.69 108.20
N VAL A 464 -11.16 -3.53 106.87
CA VAL A 464 -10.00 -3.18 105.97
C VAL A 464 -10.48 -2.83 104.50
N ALA A 465 -9.64 -2.30 103.57
CA ALA A 465 -9.90 -2.06 102.11
C ALA A 465 -8.58 -1.95 101.24
N GLY A 466 -8.47 -1.83 99.89
CA GLY A 466 -9.37 -1.83 98.69
C GLY A 466 -8.64 -1.39 97.36
N ARG A 467 -9.13 -1.71 96.12
CA ARG A 467 -8.64 -1.21 94.77
C ARG A 467 -9.72 -1.30 93.63
N THR A 468 -9.54 -0.98 92.32
CA THR A 468 -8.81 -1.71 91.21
C THR A 468 -8.29 -0.81 90.02
N ASP A 469 -8.42 -1.20 88.71
CA ASP A 469 -7.72 -0.65 87.50
C ASP A 469 -8.43 -0.85 86.12
N ALA A 470 -7.92 -0.14 85.07
CA ALA A 470 -7.92 -0.41 83.60
C ALA A 470 -9.11 0.01 82.66
N VAL A 471 -8.88 0.95 81.72
CA VAL A 471 -9.80 1.37 80.61
C VAL A 471 -9.10 1.93 79.33
N PRO A 472 -9.59 1.60 78.12
CA PRO A 472 -9.67 2.51 76.94
C PRO A 472 -11.01 2.32 76.14
N VAL A 473 -11.35 2.91 74.98
CA VAL A 473 -10.70 3.81 73.97
C VAL A 473 -11.65 5.04 73.70
N GLY A 474 -11.84 5.76 72.57
CA GLY A 474 -11.50 5.69 71.13
C GLY A 474 -12.53 4.92 70.26
N ALA A 475 -12.74 5.13 68.95
CA ALA A 475 -12.38 6.19 67.95
C ALA A 475 -13.17 5.86 66.62
N ASP A 476 -13.32 6.62 65.53
CA ASP A 476 -12.93 8.00 65.11
C ASP A 476 -13.93 8.52 64.01
N HIS A 477 -13.69 9.67 63.32
CA HIS A 477 -14.73 10.39 62.54
C HIS A 477 -14.38 11.03 61.14
N ALA A 478 -15.44 11.16 60.31
CA ALA A 478 -15.72 12.15 59.24
C ALA A 478 -15.08 12.06 57.80
N GLY A 479 -15.78 12.67 56.82
CA GLY A 479 -15.45 12.84 55.36
C GLY A 479 -15.94 14.22 54.86
N PRO A 480 -16.49 14.44 53.63
CA PRO A 480 -16.66 13.57 52.44
C PRO A 480 -16.48 14.26 51.02
N ALA A 481 -16.80 13.53 49.92
CA ALA A 481 -17.11 14.00 48.53
C ALA A 481 -15.93 14.49 47.61
N THR A 482 -15.98 14.53 46.27
CA THR A 482 -17.03 14.34 45.21
C THR A 482 -16.58 13.59 43.92
N ASP A 483 -17.46 12.72 43.38
CA ASP A 483 -17.84 12.47 41.96
C ASP A 483 -16.86 12.56 40.73
N ARG A 484 -16.77 11.48 39.92
CA ARG A 484 -17.00 11.41 38.44
C ARG A 484 -16.47 10.13 37.72
N THR A 485 -17.25 9.57 36.78
CA THR A 485 -16.90 8.54 35.75
C THR A 485 -17.80 8.72 34.51
N ALA A 486 -17.32 8.73 33.25
CA ALA A 486 -17.13 7.59 32.30
C ALA A 486 -18.45 6.89 31.85
N ALA A 487 -18.71 6.47 30.59
CA ALA A 487 -17.93 6.46 29.32
C ALA A 487 -18.87 6.34 28.06
N GLU A 488 -18.28 6.34 26.84
CA GLU A 488 -18.75 5.66 25.58
C GLU A 488 -20.08 6.13 24.90
N ASP A 489 -20.37 5.96 23.59
CA ASP A 489 -19.66 5.29 22.47
C ASP A 489 -20.07 5.83 21.05
N THR A 490 -19.38 5.34 20.00
CA THR A 490 -19.77 5.17 18.56
C THR A 490 -19.83 6.33 17.52
N ASP A 491 -19.19 6.04 16.38
CA ASP A 491 -19.26 6.62 15.00
C ASP A 491 -20.52 6.09 14.21
N PRO A 492 -20.83 6.38 12.90
CA PRO A 492 -19.96 6.86 11.81
C PRO A 492 -20.52 7.94 10.83
N ALA A 493 -19.68 8.31 9.85
CA ALA A 493 -19.84 9.31 8.78
C ALA A 493 -20.95 9.11 7.71
N THR A 494 -21.27 10.17 6.94
CA THR A 494 -21.46 10.11 5.46
C THR A 494 -21.60 11.48 4.74
N HIS A 495 -20.98 11.60 3.55
CA HIS A 495 -21.34 12.38 2.33
C HIS A 495 -21.44 13.94 2.30
N ASP A 496 -20.65 14.54 1.40
CA ASP A 496 -21.00 15.75 0.60
C ASP A 496 -22.12 15.43 -0.44
N PRO A 497 -22.79 16.43 -1.04
CA PRO A 497 -22.25 17.01 -2.29
C PRO A 497 -22.47 18.52 -2.52
N ASP A 498 -21.49 19.12 -3.19
CA ASP A 498 -21.51 20.09 -4.33
C ASP A 498 -22.69 21.07 -4.57
N GLY A 499 -22.37 22.27 -5.06
CA GLY A 499 -23.34 23.32 -5.40
C GLY A 499 -22.75 24.54 -6.12
N THR A 500 -22.96 24.62 -7.44
CA THR A 500 -22.58 25.74 -8.32
C THR A 500 -23.67 26.82 -8.41
N ASP A 501 -23.31 28.10 -8.57
CA ASP A 501 -23.36 28.85 -9.86
C ASP A 501 -23.51 30.40 -9.69
N ASP A 502 -23.21 31.10 -10.79
CA ASP A 502 -23.56 32.48 -11.21
C ASP A 502 -22.95 33.71 -10.50
N GLY A 503 -22.57 34.72 -11.29
CA GLY A 503 -21.87 35.94 -10.84
C GLY A 503 -21.16 36.72 -11.97
N ARG A 504 -21.89 37.63 -12.65
CA ARG A 504 -21.56 38.10 -14.01
C ARG A 504 -21.06 39.57 -14.12
N ALA A 505 -20.26 39.80 -15.17
CA ALA A 505 -20.01 41.07 -15.91
C ALA A 505 -18.80 41.97 -15.54
N GLY A 506 -18.11 42.49 -16.56
CA GLY A 506 -17.11 43.55 -16.45
C GLY A 506 -16.06 43.64 -17.59
N GLN A 507 -16.42 44.23 -18.74
CA GLN A 507 -15.45 44.78 -19.72
C GLN A 507 -15.55 46.31 -19.73
N PRO A 508 -14.44 47.05 -19.98
CA PRO A 508 -14.25 47.58 -21.34
C PRO A 508 -12.79 47.64 -21.86
N GLN A 509 -12.65 47.71 -23.18
CA GLN A 509 -11.48 48.21 -23.94
C GLN A 509 -11.54 49.76 -24.04
N PRO A 510 -10.47 50.53 -24.41
CA PRO A 510 -9.54 50.34 -25.55
C PRO A 510 -8.05 50.64 -25.17
N GLU A 511 -7.03 50.89 -26.01
CA GLU A 511 -6.89 51.12 -27.46
C GLU A 511 -5.85 50.17 -28.12
N ALA A 512 -4.90 50.68 -28.94
CA ALA A 512 -4.01 49.89 -29.81
C ALA A 512 -2.65 50.58 -30.07
N THR A 513 -1.61 49.81 -30.43
CA THR A 513 -0.48 50.30 -31.27
C THR A 513 0.38 49.20 -31.89
N ALA A 514 0.74 49.40 -33.17
CA ALA A 514 1.95 48.96 -33.91
C ALA A 514 2.61 47.55 -33.73
N GLY A 515 2.82 46.87 -34.88
CA GLY A 515 3.99 46.02 -35.12
C GLY A 515 3.73 44.51 -35.33
N PRO A 516 4.24 43.88 -36.42
CA PRO A 516 4.07 42.44 -36.69
C PRO A 516 5.28 41.58 -36.23
N PRO A 517 5.09 40.26 -36.20
CA PRO A 517 5.96 39.40 -37.03
C PRO A 517 5.16 38.44 -37.95
N HIS A 518 5.88 37.74 -38.83
CA HIS A 518 5.33 36.80 -39.82
C HIS A 518 5.16 35.37 -39.27
N ASP A 519 4.14 34.65 -39.78
CA ASP A 519 4.04 33.19 -39.67
C ASP A 519 3.61 32.59 -41.04
N PRO A 520 4.41 31.72 -41.69
CA PRO A 520 4.21 31.31 -43.09
C PRO A 520 3.30 30.06 -43.30
N VAL A 521 2.39 29.74 -42.39
CA VAL A 521 1.53 28.53 -42.52
C VAL A 521 0.29 28.73 -43.43
N ALA A 522 -0.17 29.97 -43.63
CA ALA A 522 -1.42 30.28 -44.35
C ALA A 522 -1.34 30.23 -45.91
N ARG A 523 -0.55 29.33 -46.51
CA ARG A 523 -0.40 29.23 -47.98
C ARG A 523 -0.46 27.83 -48.59
N ALA A 524 -1.01 26.84 -47.88
CA ALA A 524 -1.20 25.47 -48.36
C ALA A 524 -2.68 25.08 -48.66
N ALA A 525 -3.61 26.04 -48.65
CA ALA A 525 -5.06 25.79 -48.71
C ALA A 525 -5.76 26.26 -50.02
N ALA A 526 -5.01 26.50 -51.10
CA ALA A 526 -5.53 27.12 -52.32
C ALA A 526 -4.96 26.52 -53.63
N ALA A 527 -4.64 25.22 -53.66
CA ALA A 527 -3.96 24.57 -54.78
C ALA A 527 -4.45 23.15 -55.14
N VAL A 528 -5.62 22.71 -54.64
CA VAL A 528 -6.22 21.40 -54.97
C VAL A 528 -7.69 21.59 -55.34
N ALA A 529 -7.94 22.24 -56.48
CA ALA A 529 -9.28 22.55 -56.98
C ALA A 529 -9.36 22.52 -58.53
N ALA A 530 -8.70 21.55 -59.16
CA ALA A 530 -8.76 21.34 -60.61
C ALA A 530 -8.52 19.87 -61.01
N GLY A 531 -9.56 19.22 -61.54
CA GLY A 531 -9.47 17.96 -62.30
C GLY A 531 -9.51 16.66 -61.48
N GLY A 532 -10.37 15.70 -61.92
CA GLY A 532 -10.35 14.30 -61.47
C GLY A 532 -11.67 13.76 -60.90
N PRO A 533 -12.60 13.25 -61.73
CA PRO A 533 -13.76 12.49 -61.26
C PRO A 533 -13.42 11.00 -61.07
N GLY A 534 -14.05 10.35 -60.09
CA GLY A 534 -13.90 8.90 -59.87
C GLY A 534 -14.45 8.48 -58.50
N GLY A 535 -15.73 8.09 -58.44
CA GLY A 535 -16.35 7.59 -57.21
C GLY A 535 -15.96 6.15 -56.90
N ILE A 536 -15.87 5.80 -55.62
CA ILE A 536 -15.70 4.43 -55.13
C ILE A 536 -16.85 4.14 -54.17
N ASP A 537 -17.80 3.31 -54.61
CA ASP A 537 -18.92 2.86 -53.77
C ASP A 537 -18.46 1.85 -52.71
N TRP A 538 -19.04 1.95 -51.51
CA TRP A 538 -18.52 1.30 -50.31
C TRP A 538 -19.34 0.09 -49.82
N PHE A 539 -20.21 -0.48 -50.66
CA PHE A 539 -21.14 -1.56 -50.28
C PHE A 539 -21.33 -2.65 -51.35
N ALA A 540 -20.59 -3.76 -51.20
CA ALA A 540 -20.92 -5.07 -51.80
C ALA A 540 -20.31 -6.20 -50.95
N GLY A 541 -20.97 -7.36 -50.90
CA GLY A 541 -20.54 -8.54 -50.12
C GLY A 541 -19.51 -9.43 -50.85
N PRO A 542 -18.98 -10.47 -50.17
CA PRO A 542 -17.94 -11.34 -50.73
C PRO A 542 -18.47 -12.31 -51.79
N PRO A 543 -17.72 -12.57 -52.88
CA PRO A 543 -18.09 -13.54 -53.91
C PRO A 543 -17.70 -15.00 -53.54
N PRO A 544 -18.41 -16.01 -54.07
CA PRO A 544 -17.95 -17.40 -54.06
C PRO A 544 -16.87 -17.65 -55.12
N THR A 545 -16.08 -18.71 -54.95
CA THR A 545 -15.08 -19.17 -55.93
C THR A 545 -15.73 -19.87 -57.12
N GLY A 546 -15.43 -19.43 -58.34
CA GLY A 546 -15.78 -20.07 -59.61
C GLY A 546 -14.81 -19.64 -60.71
N GLN A 547 -14.65 -20.45 -61.75
CA GLN A 547 -13.69 -20.24 -62.84
C GLN A 547 -14.39 -19.85 -64.15
N ASP A 548 -13.55 -19.45 -65.11
CA ASP A 548 -13.73 -19.41 -66.56
C ASP A 548 -14.11 -18.08 -67.23
N GLU A 549 -13.49 -17.91 -68.41
CA GLU A 549 -13.73 -17.01 -69.56
C GLU A 549 -14.06 -15.51 -69.34
N ALA A 550 -13.68 -14.54 -70.17
CA ALA A 550 -12.68 -14.29 -71.22
C ALA A 550 -13.22 -13.10 -72.06
N ASP A 551 -12.33 -12.43 -72.80
CA ASP A 551 -12.60 -11.52 -73.92
C ASP A 551 -13.32 -10.15 -73.69
N ARG A 552 -12.47 -9.11 -73.68
CA ARG A 552 -12.60 -7.79 -74.36
C ARG A 552 -13.35 -6.59 -73.74
N PRO A 553 -12.97 -5.35 -74.14
CA PRO A 553 -13.37 -4.12 -73.45
C PRO A 553 -14.20 -3.12 -74.28
N ALA A 554 -14.70 -2.11 -73.57
CA ALA A 554 -14.89 -0.70 -73.96
C ALA A 554 -15.34 -0.35 -75.39
N ALA A 555 -16.54 0.25 -75.47
CA ALA A 555 -16.89 1.17 -76.55
C ALA A 555 -16.66 2.62 -76.09
N GLU A 556 -16.07 3.46 -76.95
CA GLU A 556 -16.04 4.91 -76.79
C GLU A 556 -16.79 5.62 -77.93
N THR A 557 -17.13 6.89 -77.69
CA THR A 557 -18.10 7.67 -78.46
C THR A 557 -17.53 8.23 -79.75
N THR A 558 -18.37 8.24 -80.79
CA THR A 558 -18.12 9.00 -82.03
C THR A 558 -18.24 10.49 -81.78
N ASP A 559 -17.20 11.25 -82.13
CA ASP A 559 -17.31 12.66 -82.49
C ASP A 559 -16.97 12.83 -83.98
N THR A 560 -17.69 13.71 -84.68
CA THR A 560 -17.66 13.82 -86.14
C THR A 560 -17.96 15.23 -86.63
N ASP A 561 -16.92 16.03 -86.86
CA ASP A 561 -17.01 17.23 -87.70
C ASP A 561 -15.70 17.52 -88.46
N ARG A 562 -15.72 17.27 -89.78
CA ARG A 562 -15.06 18.17 -90.76
C ARG A 562 -15.55 17.93 -92.18
N ALA A 563 -15.84 19.02 -92.89
CA ALA A 563 -16.20 19.02 -94.32
C ALA A 563 -14.95 18.89 -95.24
N PRO A 564 -15.11 18.43 -96.50
CA PRO A 564 -14.00 18.25 -97.44
C PRO A 564 -13.68 19.50 -98.28
N GLU A 565 -12.39 19.68 -98.63
CA GLU A 565 -11.93 20.59 -99.68
C GLU A 565 -11.62 19.83 -101.00
N PRO A 566 -11.75 20.46 -102.18
CA PRO A 566 -11.52 19.82 -103.48
C PRO A 566 -10.04 19.79 -103.91
N ALA A 567 -9.68 18.80 -104.74
CA ALA A 567 -8.31 18.53 -105.17
C ALA A 567 -7.79 19.41 -106.32
N PRO A 568 -6.46 19.58 -106.45
CA PRO A 568 -5.82 20.25 -107.59
C PRO A 568 -5.43 19.29 -108.72
N ARG A 569 -5.99 19.56 -109.92
CA ARG A 569 -5.51 19.20 -111.28
C ARG A 569 -4.96 17.79 -111.53
#